data_AF-A0A6N9AVT4-F1
#
_entry.id   AF-A0A6N9AVT4-F1
#
_cell.length_a   1.000
_cell.length_b   1.000
_cell.length_c   1.000
_cell.angle_alpha   90.00
_cell.angle_beta   90.00
_cell.angle_gamma   90.00
#
_symmetry.space_group_name_H-M   'P 1'
#
loop_
_entity.id
_entity.type
_entity.pdbx_description
1 polymer ?
#
loop_
_entity_poly.entity_id
_entity_poly.type
_entity_poly.pdbx_seq_one_letter_code
_entity_poly.pdbx_strand_id
1 'polypeptide(L)'
;MREAARQRIHFYDKRIEETVEILRTKLHISELDKILWEEVKVHFIRLLLEHRQPELAESFYNSVFCKLFHRRYFKNNHIFVRSSVSTEFIQADRPVYRSYYPASRGFKNTIFDILNDLDFRLEYENLSHDVRQILKHLGQVLPRDKRSESLNFQIDVLSSLFFRNKAAYLIGRVINDYQVTPFIVPILNNEKGGLYVDALILNPSDLDAIFGFSRAYFMVKTQVPSATVDFLMGILPGKSKADLYSAIGFHKQGKTEFYRDFLHHLSHSTDSFVEAPGTRGMVMMVFTLPSYQYVFKLIKDSFEPPKKLSRSTVIEKYHLVKQHDRVGRLADTLEYSEVALPLDRFESKLLENLQNTCSHSIIIEDDVVVLKHVYIEHRMIPLNLYLQNFDEEKDTLYFARGYGDAIKEMAAANIFPGDMLL
;
A
#
# COMPACT_ATOMS: atom_id res chain seq x y z
N MET A 1 10.92 -3.28 -16.77
CA MET A 1 10.38 -2.94 -15.43
C MET A 1 8.86 -3.14 -15.34
N ARG A 2 8.03 -2.42 -16.12
CA ARG A 2 6.55 -2.56 -16.08
C ARG A 2 6.05 -4.01 -16.20
N GLU A 3 6.59 -4.77 -17.15
CA GLU A 3 6.22 -6.18 -17.33
C GLU A 3 6.51 -7.04 -16.09
N ALA A 4 7.68 -6.89 -15.48
CA ALA A 4 8.04 -7.60 -14.26
C ALA A 4 7.11 -7.22 -13.09
N ALA A 5 6.65 -5.97 -13.02
CA ALA A 5 5.69 -5.53 -11.99
C ALA A 5 4.34 -6.22 -12.17
N ARG A 6 3.84 -6.31 -13.42
CA ARG A 6 2.62 -7.03 -13.76
C ARG A 6 2.74 -8.52 -13.43
N GLN A 7 3.86 -9.16 -13.78
CA GLN A 7 4.10 -10.58 -13.46
C GLN A 7 4.12 -10.83 -11.94
N ARG A 8 4.75 -9.95 -11.15
CA ARG A 8 4.78 -10.05 -9.68
C ARG A 8 3.37 -10.01 -9.07
N ILE A 9 2.47 -9.18 -9.61
CA ILE A 9 1.08 -9.09 -9.11
C ILE A 9 0.37 -10.44 -9.26
N HIS A 10 0.51 -11.12 -10.40
CA HIS A 10 -0.16 -12.40 -10.68
C HIS A 10 0.50 -13.60 -10.01
N PHE A 11 1.79 -13.50 -9.67
CA PHE A 11 2.58 -14.63 -9.16
C PHE A 11 1.99 -15.23 -7.87
N TYR A 12 1.49 -14.39 -6.97
CA TYR A 12 0.88 -14.84 -5.72
C TYR A 12 -0.37 -15.71 -5.97
N ASP A 13 -1.31 -15.22 -6.77
CA ASP A 13 -2.58 -15.93 -7.01
C ASP A 13 -2.35 -17.26 -7.73
N LYS A 14 -1.36 -17.32 -8.64
CA LYS A 14 -0.94 -18.58 -9.27
C LYS A 14 -0.45 -19.61 -8.25
N ARG A 15 0.37 -19.21 -7.28
CA ARG A 15 0.87 -20.11 -6.22
C ARG A 15 -0.23 -20.60 -5.29
N ILE A 16 -1.24 -19.75 -5.03
CA ILE A 16 -2.44 -20.14 -4.29
C ILE A 16 -3.23 -21.19 -5.07
N GLU A 17 -3.48 -20.99 -6.35
CA GLU A 17 -4.23 -21.92 -7.21
C GLU A 17 -3.55 -23.30 -7.27
N GLU A 18 -2.24 -23.34 -7.49
CA GLU A 18 -1.48 -24.59 -7.49
C GLU A 18 -1.56 -25.33 -6.15
N THR A 19 -1.51 -24.58 -5.03
CA THR A 19 -1.64 -25.18 -3.69
C THR A 19 -3.04 -25.74 -3.46
N VAL A 20 -4.08 -24.98 -3.84
CA VAL A 20 -5.47 -25.41 -3.74
C VAL A 20 -5.72 -26.66 -4.60
N GLU A 21 -5.17 -26.70 -5.81
CA GLU A 21 -5.27 -27.86 -6.69
C GLU A 21 -4.61 -29.10 -6.08
N ILE A 22 -3.41 -28.97 -5.50
CA ILE A 22 -2.74 -30.06 -4.78
C ILE A 22 -3.60 -30.57 -3.62
N LEU A 23 -4.15 -29.67 -2.79
CA LEU A 23 -4.98 -30.04 -1.65
C LEU A 23 -6.27 -30.75 -2.08
N ARG A 24 -6.92 -30.30 -3.16
CA ARG A 24 -8.14 -30.93 -3.68
C ARG A 24 -7.88 -32.27 -4.35
N THR A 25 -6.82 -32.38 -5.15
CA THR A 25 -6.60 -33.55 -6.01
C THR A 25 -5.81 -34.66 -5.33
N LYS A 26 -4.75 -34.31 -4.58
CA LYS A 26 -3.86 -35.31 -3.95
C LYS A 26 -4.27 -35.67 -2.53
N LEU A 27 -4.85 -34.72 -1.80
CA LEU A 27 -5.30 -34.92 -0.42
C LEU A 27 -6.83 -35.05 -0.31
N HIS A 28 -7.55 -34.96 -1.43
CA HIS A 28 -9.01 -35.12 -1.50
C HIS A 28 -9.79 -34.21 -0.54
N ILE A 29 -9.28 -32.99 -0.29
CA ILE A 29 -9.93 -32.01 0.58
C ILE A 29 -11.05 -31.31 -0.19
N SER A 30 -12.29 -31.73 0.05
CA SER A 30 -13.50 -31.10 -0.52
C SER A 30 -14.33 -30.35 0.53
N GLU A 31 -14.35 -30.84 1.77
CA GLU A 31 -15.09 -30.26 2.89
C GLU A 31 -14.18 -29.96 4.07
N LEU A 32 -14.63 -29.08 4.96
CA LEU A 32 -13.86 -28.71 6.14
C LEU A 32 -14.05 -29.74 7.26
N ASP A 33 -13.00 -30.51 7.55
CA ASP A 33 -12.82 -31.14 8.85
C ASP A 33 -12.22 -30.11 9.82
N LYS A 34 -13.03 -29.66 10.79
CA LYS A 34 -12.64 -28.60 11.73
C LYS A 34 -11.49 -29.02 12.63
N ILE A 35 -11.51 -30.26 13.13
CA ILE A 35 -10.50 -30.74 14.09
C ILE A 35 -9.16 -30.85 13.37
N LEU A 36 -9.16 -31.50 12.20
CA LEU A 36 -7.97 -31.61 11.37
C LEU A 36 -7.39 -30.24 11.04
N TRP A 37 -8.23 -29.26 10.68
CA TRP A 37 -7.73 -27.96 10.25
C TRP A 37 -7.20 -27.11 11.40
N GLU A 38 -7.76 -27.25 12.60
CA GLU A 38 -7.19 -26.66 13.81
C GLU A 38 -5.81 -27.27 14.12
N GLU A 39 -5.63 -28.58 13.96
CA GLU A 39 -4.33 -29.24 14.09
C GLU A 39 -3.33 -28.75 13.03
N VAL A 40 -3.75 -28.68 11.76
CA VAL A 40 -2.93 -28.14 10.66
C VAL A 40 -2.45 -26.74 11.00
N LYS A 41 -3.33 -25.88 11.51
CA LYS A 41 -2.96 -24.52 11.92
C LYS A 41 -1.93 -24.53 13.04
N VAL A 42 -2.08 -25.37 14.06
CA VAL A 42 -1.10 -25.52 15.16
C VAL A 42 0.28 -25.95 14.62
N HIS A 43 0.30 -26.93 13.71
CA HIS A 43 1.54 -27.36 13.06
C HIS A 43 2.15 -26.24 12.21
N PHE A 44 1.33 -25.49 11.47
CA PHE A 44 1.78 -24.35 10.68
C PHE A 44 2.44 -23.28 11.55
N ILE A 45 1.83 -22.92 12.70
CA ILE A 45 2.39 -21.96 13.66
C ILE A 45 3.79 -22.38 14.12
N ARG A 46 4.02 -23.67 14.40
CA ARG A 46 5.35 -24.17 14.80
C ARG A 46 6.41 -23.94 13.72
N LEU A 47 6.04 -24.10 12.44
CA LEU A 47 6.94 -23.83 11.30
C LEU A 47 7.25 -22.34 11.14
N LEU A 48 6.34 -21.45 11.59
CA LEU A 48 6.55 -20.00 11.49
C LEU A 48 7.65 -19.48 12.42
N LEU A 49 7.95 -20.18 13.52
CA LEU A 49 8.95 -19.74 14.50
C LEU A 49 10.36 -19.58 13.91
N GLU A 50 10.70 -20.38 12.90
CA GLU A 50 11.99 -20.32 12.19
C GLU A 50 11.88 -19.61 10.83
N HIS A 51 10.68 -19.14 10.46
CA HIS A 51 10.44 -18.50 9.18
C HIS A 51 10.78 -17.01 9.25
N ARG A 52 11.45 -16.46 8.23
CA ARG A 52 11.87 -15.05 8.17
C ARG A 52 10.77 -14.07 7.75
N GLN A 53 9.65 -14.60 7.28
CA GLN A 53 8.50 -13.85 6.74
C GLN A 53 7.19 -14.45 7.26
N PRO A 54 7.03 -14.65 8.58
CA PRO A 54 5.90 -15.38 9.13
C PRO A 54 4.57 -14.71 8.79
N GLU A 55 4.54 -13.38 8.75
CA GLU A 55 3.36 -12.59 8.38
C GLU A 55 2.88 -12.92 6.96
N LEU A 56 3.80 -13.01 6.00
CA LEU A 56 3.46 -13.35 4.61
C LEU A 56 2.94 -14.78 4.50
N ALA A 57 3.50 -15.70 5.28
CA ALA A 57 3.07 -17.09 5.34
C ALA A 57 1.67 -17.23 5.94
N GLU A 58 1.33 -16.45 6.97
CA GLU A 58 -0.05 -16.36 7.50
C GLU A 58 -1.04 -15.87 6.43
N SER A 59 -0.70 -14.82 5.67
CA SER A 59 -1.54 -14.35 4.57
C SER A 59 -1.71 -15.38 3.45
N PHE A 60 -0.65 -16.12 3.13
CA PHE A 60 -0.69 -17.21 2.16
C PHE A 60 -1.64 -18.31 2.62
N TYR A 61 -1.49 -18.76 3.87
CA TYR A 61 -2.38 -19.72 4.51
C TYR A 61 -3.85 -19.27 4.45
N ASN A 62 -4.13 -18.01 4.83
CA ASN A 62 -5.49 -17.46 4.80
C ASN A 62 -6.06 -17.49 3.39
N SER A 63 -5.25 -17.15 2.39
CA SER A 63 -5.68 -17.12 0.98
C SER A 63 -6.02 -18.52 0.46
N VAL A 64 -5.24 -19.54 0.83
CA VAL A 64 -5.53 -20.95 0.51
C VAL A 64 -6.82 -21.38 1.20
N PHE A 65 -6.96 -21.10 2.51
CA PHE A 65 -8.15 -21.46 3.27
C PHE A 65 -9.42 -20.86 2.67
N CYS A 66 -9.41 -19.56 2.37
CA CYS A 66 -10.57 -18.85 1.82
C CYS A 66 -10.97 -19.32 0.42
N LYS A 67 -10.06 -19.96 -0.33
CA LYS A 67 -10.35 -20.58 -1.63
C LYS A 67 -10.93 -22.00 -1.50
N LEU A 68 -10.63 -22.68 -0.40
CA LEU A 68 -11.11 -24.03 -0.14
C LEU A 68 -12.50 -24.03 0.51
N PHE A 69 -12.74 -23.14 1.47
CA PHE A 69 -13.88 -23.26 2.38
C PHE A 69 -14.78 -22.02 2.40
N HIS A 70 -16.03 -22.24 2.83
CA HIS A 70 -17.06 -21.20 2.92
C HIS A 70 -16.74 -20.14 3.99
N ARG A 71 -17.13 -18.87 3.75
CA ARG A 71 -16.89 -17.70 4.62
C ARG A 71 -17.25 -17.87 6.10
N ARG A 72 -18.22 -18.73 6.40
CA ARG A 72 -18.72 -19.00 7.76
C ARG A 72 -17.62 -19.51 8.70
N TYR A 73 -16.52 -20.01 8.12
CA TYR A 73 -15.36 -20.52 8.83
C TYR A 73 -14.21 -19.52 8.92
N PHE A 74 -14.37 -18.28 8.43
CA PHE A 74 -13.35 -17.22 8.50
C PHE A 74 -13.27 -16.62 9.90
N LYS A 75 -12.93 -17.48 10.86
CA LYS A 75 -12.77 -17.19 12.27
C LYS A 75 -11.34 -17.49 12.67
N ASN A 76 -10.88 -16.86 13.76
CA ASN A 76 -9.48 -16.95 14.17
C ASN A 76 -9.04 -18.37 14.58
N ASN A 77 -9.94 -19.33 14.80
CA ASN A 77 -9.55 -20.72 14.99
C ASN A 77 -9.07 -21.39 13.70
N HIS A 78 -9.63 -21.04 12.54
CA HIS A 78 -9.26 -21.66 11.26
C HIS A 78 -8.29 -20.83 10.42
N ILE A 79 -8.34 -19.49 10.51
CA ILE A 79 -7.46 -18.56 9.79
C ILE A 79 -6.72 -17.61 10.73
N PHE A 80 -5.69 -16.93 10.25
CA PHE A 80 -4.92 -15.92 10.97
C PHE A 80 -5.59 -14.54 10.87
N VAL A 81 -6.74 -14.39 11.52
CA VAL A 81 -7.37 -13.06 11.67
C VAL A 81 -6.44 -12.16 12.48
N ARG A 82 -5.95 -12.66 13.61
CA ARG A 82 -4.85 -12.07 14.38
C ARG A 82 -3.56 -12.80 14.05
N SER A 83 -2.44 -12.07 14.09
CA SER A 83 -1.13 -12.70 13.93
C SER A 83 -0.81 -13.58 15.15
N SER A 84 -0.16 -14.71 14.90
CA SER A 84 0.23 -15.68 15.92
C SER A 84 1.71 -15.59 16.30
N VAL A 85 2.50 -14.78 15.59
CA VAL A 85 3.95 -14.65 15.79
C VAL A 85 4.36 -13.18 15.80
N SER A 86 5.28 -12.80 16.70
CA SER A 86 5.86 -11.46 16.71
C SER A 86 6.87 -11.31 15.58
N THR A 87 6.89 -10.14 14.94
CA THR A 87 7.81 -9.81 13.85
C THR A 87 8.94 -8.85 14.25
N GLU A 88 9.02 -8.44 15.51
CA GLU A 88 9.87 -7.33 15.96
C GLU A 88 11.38 -7.60 15.84
N PHE A 89 11.82 -8.84 16.08
CA PHE A 89 13.25 -9.17 16.18
C PHE A 89 13.65 -10.38 15.32
N ILE A 90 13.17 -10.43 14.08
CA ILE A 90 13.56 -11.49 13.13
C ILE A 90 14.98 -11.21 12.61
N GLN A 91 15.88 -12.17 12.81
CA GLN A 91 17.27 -12.06 12.36
C GLN A 91 17.41 -12.32 10.85
N ALA A 92 17.90 -11.32 10.12
CA ALA A 92 18.30 -11.43 8.72
C ALA A 92 19.80 -11.77 8.58
N ASP A 93 20.23 -12.28 7.42
CA ASP A 93 21.67 -12.50 7.16
C ASP A 93 22.45 -11.19 7.06
N ARG A 94 21.76 -10.13 6.62
CA ARG A 94 22.29 -8.79 6.48
C ARG A 94 21.39 -7.80 7.21
N PRO A 95 21.95 -6.78 7.87
CA PRO A 95 21.16 -5.71 8.46
C PRO A 95 20.23 -5.06 7.42
N VAL A 96 19.00 -4.76 7.85
CA VAL A 96 17.97 -4.12 7.00
C VAL A 96 18.37 -2.70 6.59
N TYR A 97 19.14 -2.02 7.44
CA TYR A 97 19.79 -0.75 7.15
C TYR A 97 21.25 -0.77 7.60
N ARG A 98 22.06 0.11 7.01
CA ARG A 98 23.43 0.40 7.43
C ARG A 98 23.48 1.76 8.10
N SER A 99 24.22 1.86 9.20
CA SER A 99 24.48 3.13 9.88
C SER A 99 25.84 3.66 9.49
N TYR A 100 25.90 4.93 9.13
CA TYR A 100 27.11 5.67 8.81
C TYR A 100 27.31 6.78 9.84
N TYR A 101 28.56 7.06 10.20
CA TYR A 101 28.90 7.97 11.30
C TYR A 101 29.73 9.15 10.82
N PRO A 102 29.08 10.28 10.43
CA PRO A 102 29.79 11.43 9.88
C PRO A 102 30.86 12.05 10.76
N ALA A 103 30.73 11.91 12.09
CA ALA A 103 31.72 12.42 13.05
C ALA A 103 33.12 11.81 12.83
N SER A 104 33.20 10.59 12.32
CA SER A 104 34.48 9.87 12.12
C SER A 104 35.18 10.21 10.80
N ARG A 105 34.42 10.35 9.70
CA ARG A 105 34.95 10.49 8.33
C ARG A 105 34.73 11.84 7.68
N GLY A 106 33.92 12.70 8.32
CA GLY A 106 33.44 13.94 7.74
C GLY A 106 32.22 13.72 6.85
N PHE A 107 31.26 14.64 6.95
CA PHE A 107 29.94 14.53 6.32
C PHE A 107 29.99 14.32 4.80
N LYS A 108 30.89 15.02 4.08
CA LYS A 108 31.07 14.85 2.63
C LYS A 108 31.50 13.43 2.25
N ASN A 109 32.48 12.88 2.95
CA ASN A 109 32.99 11.53 2.67
C ASN A 109 31.94 10.49 3.03
N THR A 110 31.15 10.72 4.08
CA THR A 110 30.04 9.82 4.42
C THR A 110 28.98 9.74 3.32
N ILE A 111 28.56 10.87 2.73
CA ILE A 111 27.61 10.83 1.60
C ILE A 111 28.24 10.14 0.37
N PHE A 112 29.53 10.36 0.13
CA PHE A 112 30.26 9.68 -0.94
C PHE A 112 30.31 8.16 -0.73
N ASP A 113 30.62 7.71 0.49
CA ASP A 113 30.64 6.30 0.88
C ASP A 113 29.25 5.67 0.72
N ILE A 114 28.19 6.34 1.19
CA ILE A 114 26.79 5.89 1.04
C ILE A 114 26.43 5.60 -0.42
N LEU A 115 26.80 6.50 -1.35
CA LEU A 115 26.48 6.34 -2.77
C LEU A 115 27.32 5.26 -3.46
N ASN A 116 28.58 5.09 -3.07
CA ASN A 116 29.42 3.99 -3.59
C ASN A 116 28.99 2.62 -3.06
N ASP A 117 28.53 2.55 -1.81
CA ASP A 117 28.08 1.33 -1.15
C ASP A 117 26.82 0.70 -1.77
N LEU A 118 26.14 1.42 -2.68
CA LEU A 118 24.97 0.95 -3.41
C LEU A 118 25.29 -0.13 -4.44
N ASP A 119 26.58 -0.29 -4.80
CA ASP A 119 27.08 -1.38 -5.65
C ASP A 119 26.35 -1.45 -7.01
N PHE A 120 26.08 -0.28 -7.61
CA PHE A 120 25.60 -0.22 -8.98
C PHE A 120 26.69 -0.67 -9.94
N ARG A 121 26.31 -1.44 -10.96
CA ARG A 121 27.23 -1.82 -12.06
C ARG A 121 27.57 -0.66 -13.00
N LEU A 122 26.73 0.38 -13.01
CA LEU A 122 26.96 1.58 -13.81
C LEU A 122 27.60 2.65 -12.94
N GLU A 123 28.54 3.39 -13.52
CA GLU A 123 29.17 4.52 -12.85
C GLU A 123 28.24 5.73 -12.81
N TYR A 124 28.50 6.63 -11.87
CA TYR A 124 27.86 7.94 -11.84
C TYR A 124 28.49 8.86 -12.88
N GLU A 125 27.68 9.65 -13.58
CA GLU A 125 28.14 10.67 -14.53
C GLU A 125 29.08 11.68 -13.84
N ASN A 126 28.70 12.15 -12.65
CA ASN A 126 29.54 13.03 -11.84
C ASN A 126 29.20 12.92 -10.34
N LEU A 127 29.67 11.85 -9.69
CA LEU A 127 29.40 11.61 -8.27
C LEU A 127 29.82 12.79 -7.37
N SER A 128 30.94 13.43 -7.68
CA SER A 128 31.43 14.58 -6.91
C SER A 128 30.50 15.79 -6.99
N HIS A 129 29.86 16.02 -8.15
CA HIS A 129 28.84 17.05 -8.30
C HIS A 129 27.61 16.72 -7.48
N ASP A 130 27.12 15.48 -7.57
CA ASP A 130 25.91 15.03 -6.89
C ASP A 130 26.04 15.11 -5.37
N VAL A 131 27.20 14.69 -4.83
CA VAL A 131 27.52 14.86 -3.40
C VAL A 131 27.49 16.34 -2.99
N ARG A 132 28.03 17.26 -3.80
CA ARG A 132 27.96 18.70 -3.48
C ARG A 132 26.53 19.21 -3.46
N GLN A 133 25.69 18.76 -4.38
CA GLN A 133 24.27 19.15 -4.44
C GLN A 133 23.49 18.63 -3.23
N ILE A 134 23.71 17.37 -2.82
CA ILE A 134 23.13 16.79 -1.60
C ILE A 134 23.56 17.61 -0.37
N LEU A 135 24.85 17.91 -0.25
CA LEU A 135 25.39 18.66 0.89
C LEU A 135 24.81 20.08 0.99
N LYS A 136 24.60 20.74 -0.15
CA LYS A 136 24.01 22.07 -0.23
C LYS A 136 22.57 22.06 0.29
N HIS A 137 21.75 21.11 -0.16
CA HIS A 137 20.33 21.03 0.24
C HIS A 137 20.15 20.52 1.67
N LEU A 138 20.92 19.50 2.09
CA LEU A 138 21.00 19.14 3.52
C LEU A 138 21.44 20.34 4.37
N GLY A 139 22.28 21.23 3.82
CA GLY A 139 22.71 22.51 4.42
C GLY A 139 21.57 23.36 4.96
N GLN A 140 20.45 23.34 4.26
CA GLN A 140 19.31 24.20 4.53
C GLN A 140 18.41 23.63 5.63
N VAL A 141 18.38 22.30 5.77
CA VAL A 141 17.49 21.60 6.73
C VAL A 141 18.22 21.19 8.00
N LEU A 142 19.50 20.82 7.88
CA LEU A 142 20.41 20.50 8.97
C LEU A 142 21.60 21.47 8.88
N PRO A 143 21.54 22.66 9.49
CA PRO A 143 22.65 23.62 9.42
C PRO A 143 23.90 23.10 10.15
N ARG A 144 25.08 23.66 9.82
CA ARG A 144 26.39 23.08 10.19
C ARG A 144 26.63 23.01 11.70
N ASP A 145 26.16 24.01 12.43
CA ASP A 145 26.16 24.07 13.89
C ASP A 145 25.48 22.84 14.50
N LYS A 146 24.37 22.38 13.91
CA LYS A 146 23.65 21.19 14.38
C LYS A 146 24.29 19.85 13.98
N ARG A 147 25.33 19.80 13.14
CA ARG A 147 25.88 18.54 12.55
C ARG A 147 26.92 17.83 13.40
N SER A 148 27.18 18.26 14.63
CA SER A 148 28.27 17.68 15.42
C SER A 148 28.10 17.80 16.94
N GLU A 149 26.92 18.18 17.43
CA GLU A 149 26.73 18.41 18.87
C GLU A 149 26.38 17.12 19.65
N SER A 150 25.86 16.09 18.97
CA SER A 150 25.27 14.92 19.63
C SER A 150 26.10 13.65 19.42
N LEU A 151 26.25 12.86 20.49
CA LEU A 151 26.98 11.58 20.49
C LEU A 151 26.41 10.55 19.50
N ASN A 152 25.11 10.62 19.19
CA ASN A 152 24.39 9.68 18.35
C ASN A 152 24.21 10.18 16.89
N PHE A 153 25.00 11.16 16.44
CA PHE A 153 24.85 11.66 15.08
C PHE A 153 25.22 10.58 14.04
N GLN A 154 24.20 10.04 13.38
CA GLN A 154 24.35 8.96 12.40
C GLN A 154 23.36 9.11 11.24
N ILE A 155 23.70 8.47 10.12
CA ILE A 155 22.83 8.36 8.95
C ILE A 155 22.51 6.89 8.76
N ASP A 156 21.24 6.52 8.95
CA ASP A 156 20.76 5.16 8.67
C ASP A 156 20.20 5.11 7.25
N VAL A 157 20.61 4.11 6.47
CA VAL A 157 20.20 3.94 5.08
C VAL A 157 19.75 2.51 4.86
N LEU A 158 18.54 2.31 4.30
CA LEU A 158 18.06 0.97 3.96
C LEU A 158 19.06 0.27 3.02
N SER A 159 19.43 -0.96 3.37
CA SER A 159 20.42 -1.76 2.64
C SER A 159 19.96 -2.12 1.22
N SER A 160 18.64 -2.06 0.97
CA SER A 160 18.04 -2.35 -0.33
C SER A 160 17.48 -1.09 -0.97
N LEU A 161 17.77 -0.91 -2.25
CA LEU A 161 17.17 0.12 -3.07
C LEU A 161 15.72 -0.23 -3.44
N PHE A 162 14.91 0.81 -3.58
CA PHE A 162 13.50 0.71 -3.96
C PHE A 162 13.39 1.11 -5.42
N PHE A 163 13.02 0.18 -6.31
CA PHE A 163 12.94 0.47 -7.74
C PHE A 163 11.51 0.74 -8.17
N ARG A 164 11.30 1.83 -8.91
CA ARG A 164 10.02 2.12 -9.55
C ARG A 164 10.24 2.90 -10.84
N ASN A 165 9.64 2.40 -11.92
CA ASN A 165 9.78 2.95 -13.26
C ASN A 165 11.24 3.16 -13.66
N LYS A 166 11.69 4.41 -13.81
CA LYS A 166 13.04 4.78 -14.25
C LYS A 166 14.02 5.08 -13.10
N ALA A 167 13.54 5.05 -11.85
CA ALA A 167 14.32 5.50 -10.70
C ALA A 167 14.59 4.36 -9.71
N ALA A 168 15.79 4.40 -9.12
CA ALA A 168 16.15 3.68 -7.92
C ALA A 168 16.14 4.68 -6.75
N TYR A 169 15.40 4.36 -5.70
CA TYR A 169 15.23 5.25 -4.55
C TYR A 169 16.07 4.72 -3.40
N LEU A 170 17.02 5.54 -2.97
CA LEU A 170 17.74 5.39 -1.72
C LEU A 170 16.90 6.03 -0.61
N ILE A 171 16.72 5.32 0.50
CA ILE A 171 15.84 5.75 1.59
C ILE A 171 16.60 5.64 2.89
N GLY A 172 16.52 6.68 3.70
CA GLY A 172 17.21 6.72 4.97
C GLY A 172 16.65 7.77 5.92
N ARG A 173 17.34 7.91 7.04
CA ARG A 173 17.08 8.94 8.04
C ARG A 173 18.39 9.42 8.63
N VAL A 174 18.45 10.72 8.91
CA VAL A 174 19.48 11.31 9.74
C VAL A 174 18.97 11.30 11.18
N ILE A 175 19.77 10.76 12.09
CA ILE A 175 19.50 10.77 13.53
C ILE A 175 20.48 11.75 14.16
N ASN A 176 19.96 12.69 14.94
CA ASN A 176 20.76 13.64 15.68
C ASN A 176 20.03 14.01 16.97
N ASP A 177 20.56 13.58 18.11
CA ASP A 177 19.89 13.64 19.40
C ASP A 177 18.51 12.95 19.32
N TYR A 178 17.42 13.65 19.65
CA TYR A 178 16.05 13.16 19.52
C TYR A 178 15.43 13.39 18.13
N GLN A 179 16.13 14.08 17.23
CA GLN A 179 15.60 14.43 15.91
C GLN A 179 15.88 13.32 14.90
N VAL A 180 14.82 12.88 14.24
CA VAL A 180 14.87 11.97 13.10
C VAL A 180 14.43 12.73 11.87
N THR A 181 15.34 12.97 10.92
CA THR A 181 15.04 13.62 9.65
C THR A 181 15.07 12.58 8.53
N PRO A 182 13.91 12.13 8.03
CA PRO A 182 13.86 11.18 6.94
C PRO A 182 14.28 11.81 5.61
N PHE A 183 14.82 11.01 4.71
CA PHE A 183 15.17 11.46 3.37
C PHE A 183 15.01 10.36 2.32
N ILE A 184 14.74 10.79 1.09
CA ILE A 184 14.75 9.94 -0.09
C ILE A 184 15.60 10.59 -1.18
N VAL A 185 16.46 9.80 -1.82
CA VAL A 185 17.32 10.22 -2.94
C VAL A 185 16.98 9.37 -4.16
N PRO A 186 16.20 9.89 -5.13
CA PRO A 186 16.02 9.23 -6.42
C PRO A 186 17.30 9.32 -7.25
N ILE A 187 17.73 8.15 -7.74
CA ILE A 187 18.88 7.96 -8.61
C ILE A 187 18.33 7.51 -9.97
N LEU A 188 18.68 8.26 -11.01
CA LEU A 188 18.23 8.01 -12.38
C LEU A 188 19.41 7.65 -13.28
N ASN A 189 19.06 7.05 -14.41
CA ASN A 189 19.99 6.77 -15.51
C ASN A 189 19.80 7.85 -16.58
N ASN A 190 20.89 8.46 -17.03
CA ASN A 190 20.87 9.51 -18.05
C ASN A 190 20.63 8.97 -19.49
N GLU A 191 20.38 7.67 -19.63
CA GLU A 191 20.19 6.92 -20.88
C GLU A 191 21.44 6.91 -21.78
N LYS A 192 22.59 7.40 -21.28
CA LYS A 192 23.91 7.45 -21.94
C LYS A 192 24.99 6.67 -21.18
N GLY A 193 24.58 5.85 -20.20
CA GLY A 193 25.48 4.99 -19.43
C GLY A 193 25.96 5.57 -18.09
N GLY A 194 25.48 6.75 -17.69
CA GLY A 194 25.78 7.37 -16.40
C GLY A 194 24.59 7.41 -15.46
N LEU A 195 24.84 7.21 -14.17
CA LEU A 195 23.87 7.45 -13.11
C LEU A 195 24.01 8.88 -12.57
N TYR A 196 22.90 9.45 -12.10
CA TYR A 196 22.93 10.75 -11.41
C TYR A 196 21.88 10.79 -10.31
N VAL A 197 22.19 11.57 -9.27
CA VAL A 197 21.22 11.93 -8.23
C VAL A 197 20.35 13.07 -8.74
N ASP A 198 19.05 12.81 -8.85
CA ASP A 198 18.09 13.78 -9.40
C ASP A 198 17.62 14.79 -8.36
N ALA A 199 17.41 14.33 -7.14
CA ALA A 199 16.90 15.16 -6.06
C ALA A 199 17.31 14.64 -4.68
N LEU A 200 17.12 15.48 -3.67
CA LEU A 200 17.09 15.10 -2.26
C LEU A 200 15.76 15.56 -1.69
N ILE A 201 14.98 14.61 -1.18
CA ILE A 201 13.63 14.85 -0.70
C ILE A 201 13.63 14.73 0.82
N LEU A 202 13.25 15.82 1.48
CA LEU A 202 13.26 15.97 2.94
C LEU A 202 11.90 16.39 3.50
N ASN A 203 11.03 16.95 2.65
CA ASN A 203 9.73 17.42 3.08
C ASN A 203 8.82 16.21 3.39
N PRO A 204 8.20 16.15 4.58
CA PRO A 204 7.33 15.03 4.96
C PRO A 204 6.20 14.73 3.96
N SER A 205 5.56 15.76 3.40
CA SER A 205 4.46 15.57 2.44
C SER A 205 4.94 14.96 1.11
N ASP A 206 6.14 15.32 0.65
CA ASP A 206 6.74 14.75 -0.56
C ASP A 206 7.18 13.30 -0.34
N LEU A 207 7.71 12.99 0.85
CA LEU A 207 8.06 11.63 1.27
C LEU A 207 6.81 10.73 1.29
N ASP A 208 5.72 11.22 1.89
CA ASP A 208 4.43 10.53 1.95
C ASP A 208 3.83 10.33 0.55
N ALA A 209 3.97 11.31 -0.34
CA ALA A 209 3.51 11.23 -1.73
C ALA A 209 4.30 10.22 -2.56
N ILE A 210 5.59 10.00 -2.28
CA ILE A 210 6.39 8.94 -2.92
C ILE A 210 5.87 7.55 -2.56
N PHE A 211 5.38 7.39 -1.33
CA PHE A 211 4.71 6.19 -0.83
C PHE A 211 3.17 6.28 -0.96
N GLY A 212 2.68 7.13 -1.86
CA GLY A 212 1.25 7.30 -2.11
C GLY A 212 0.59 6.04 -2.66
N PHE A 213 -0.63 5.75 -2.21
CA PHE A 213 -1.46 4.63 -2.69
C PHE A 213 -1.79 4.77 -4.18
N SER A 214 -1.67 5.95 -4.76
CA SER A 214 -1.91 6.19 -6.18
C SER A 214 -0.72 5.86 -7.09
N ARG A 215 0.41 5.40 -6.54
CA ARG A 215 1.61 5.05 -7.31
C ARG A 215 1.75 3.55 -7.46
N ALA A 216 2.47 3.12 -8.51
CA ALA A 216 2.88 1.72 -8.64
C ALA A 216 3.74 1.29 -7.44
N TYR A 217 3.67 0.01 -7.09
CA TYR A 217 4.46 -0.56 -6.00
C TYR A 217 5.96 -0.53 -6.32
N PHE A 218 6.78 -0.35 -5.30
CA PHE A 218 8.20 -0.54 -5.39
C PHE A 218 8.55 -2.02 -5.59
N MET A 219 9.62 -2.25 -6.36
CA MET A 219 10.37 -3.48 -6.32
C MET A 219 11.52 -3.31 -5.33
N VAL A 220 11.50 -4.09 -4.27
CA VAL A 220 12.56 -4.12 -3.26
C VAL A 220 12.89 -5.56 -2.94
N LYS A 221 14.18 -5.85 -2.81
CA LYS A 221 14.66 -7.14 -2.32
C LYS A 221 14.73 -7.09 -0.81
N THR A 222 13.95 -7.91 -0.12
CA THR A 222 13.98 -7.97 1.35
C THR A 222 13.89 -9.41 1.83
N GLN A 223 14.72 -9.77 2.80
CA GLN A 223 14.67 -11.07 3.47
C GLN A 223 13.63 -11.09 4.58
N VAL A 224 13.48 -9.96 5.28
CA VAL A 224 12.58 -9.73 6.42
C VAL A 224 11.74 -8.48 6.10
N PRO A 225 10.61 -8.64 5.39
CA PRO A 225 9.74 -7.53 4.99
C PRO A 225 9.24 -6.71 6.17
N SER A 226 8.87 -7.36 7.28
CA SER A 226 8.43 -6.72 8.51
C SER A 226 9.41 -5.66 9.02
N ALA A 227 10.69 -6.00 9.14
CA ALA A 227 11.71 -5.05 9.58
C ALA A 227 11.93 -3.87 8.59
N THR A 228 11.67 -4.09 7.29
CA THR A 228 11.65 -2.99 6.32
C THR A 228 10.45 -2.07 6.55
N VAL A 229 9.28 -2.65 6.81
CA VAL A 229 8.06 -1.90 7.14
C VAL A 229 8.23 -1.13 8.45
N ASP A 230 8.84 -1.72 9.48
CA ASP A 230 9.06 -1.07 10.77
C ASP A 230 10.02 0.12 10.64
N PHE A 231 11.07 -0.01 9.82
CA PHE A 231 11.94 1.14 9.49
C PHE A 231 11.13 2.27 8.81
N LEU A 232 10.29 1.92 7.83
CA LEU A 232 9.45 2.88 7.10
C LEU A 232 8.40 3.54 7.99
N MET A 233 7.77 2.80 8.91
CA MET A 233 6.84 3.34 9.91
C MET A 233 7.49 4.44 10.76
N GLY A 234 8.78 4.25 11.10
CA GLY A 234 9.55 5.24 11.85
C GLY A 234 9.89 6.52 11.08
N ILE A 235 9.68 6.55 9.75
CA ILE A 235 9.96 7.71 8.90
C ILE A 235 8.76 8.26 8.13
N LEU A 236 7.64 7.52 8.10
CA LEU A 236 6.39 7.85 7.39
C LEU A 236 5.19 7.68 8.33
N PRO A 237 5.01 8.57 9.33
CA PRO A 237 4.00 8.40 10.38
C PRO A 237 2.56 8.45 9.86
N GLY A 238 2.32 9.02 8.67
CA GLY A 238 1.00 9.05 8.03
C GLY A 238 0.58 7.75 7.35
N LYS A 239 1.45 6.72 7.32
CA LYS A 239 1.19 5.45 6.63
C LYS A 239 0.89 4.33 7.60
N SER A 240 -0.12 3.53 7.27
CA SER A 240 -0.40 2.28 7.99
C SER A 240 0.56 1.16 7.56
N LYS A 241 0.63 0.07 8.34
CA LYS A 241 1.31 -1.16 7.92
C LYS A 241 0.74 -1.68 6.58
N ALA A 242 -0.57 -1.59 6.39
CA ALA A 242 -1.24 -2.00 5.17
C ALA A 242 -0.73 -1.23 3.94
N ASP A 243 -0.54 0.08 4.09
CA ASP A 243 0.00 0.95 3.04
C ASP A 243 1.45 0.59 2.72
N LEU A 244 2.28 0.39 3.74
CA LEU A 244 3.71 0.12 3.56
C LEU A 244 3.96 -1.28 2.96
N TYR A 245 3.27 -2.33 3.42
CA TYR A 245 3.35 -3.66 2.80
C TYR A 245 2.92 -3.60 1.34
N SER A 246 1.85 -2.87 1.03
CA SER A 246 1.42 -2.66 -0.35
C SER A 246 2.46 -1.90 -1.16
N ALA A 247 3.02 -0.81 -0.61
CA ALA A 247 4.02 0.02 -1.27
C ALA A 247 5.30 -0.75 -1.62
N ILE A 248 5.74 -1.71 -0.79
CA ILE A 248 6.88 -2.59 -1.11
C ILE A 248 6.51 -3.81 -1.97
N GLY A 249 5.24 -3.91 -2.36
CA GLY A 249 4.68 -4.87 -3.32
C GLY A 249 4.15 -6.17 -2.71
N PHE A 250 4.02 -6.27 -1.39
CA PHE A 250 3.30 -7.35 -0.70
C PHE A 250 1.83 -6.96 -0.49
N HIS A 251 1.13 -6.59 -1.56
CA HIS A 251 -0.25 -6.08 -1.51
C HIS A 251 -1.28 -7.07 -0.89
N LYS A 252 -1.04 -8.39 -0.94
CA LYS A 252 -1.89 -9.40 -0.27
C LYS A 252 -1.68 -9.42 1.25
N GLN A 253 -0.45 -9.15 1.71
CA GLN A 253 -0.19 -8.85 3.12
C GLN A 253 -0.84 -7.53 3.51
N GLY A 254 -0.68 -6.49 2.68
CA GLY A 254 -1.33 -5.20 2.88
C GLY A 254 -2.85 -5.33 3.05
N LYS A 255 -3.48 -6.20 2.26
CA LYS A 255 -4.89 -6.60 2.43
C LYS A 255 -5.14 -7.21 3.81
N THR A 256 -4.33 -8.16 4.25
CA THR A 256 -4.48 -8.80 5.57
C THR A 256 -4.33 -7.80 6.72
N GLU A 257 -3.32 -6.92 6.66
CA GLU A 257 -3.12 -5.85 7.64
C GLU A 257 -4.25 -4.84 7.64
N PHE A 258 -4.77 -4.45 6.46
CA PHE A 258 -5.95 -3.60 6.38
C PHE A 258 -7.14 -4.23 7.11
N TYR A 259 -7.38 -5.52 6.90
CA TYR A 259 -8.54 -6.18 7.52
C TYR A 259 -8.39 -6.27 9.04
N ARG A 260 -7.16 -6.49 9.53
CA ARG A 260 -6.83 -6.44 10.96
C ARG A 260 -7.12 -5.07 11.56
N ASP A 261 -6.63 -4.01 10.93
CA ASP A 261 -6.85 -2.64 11.35
C ASP A 261 -8.35 -2.26 11.31
N PHE A 262 -9.05 -2.65 10.24
CA PHE A 262 -10.47 -2.42 10.09
C PHE A 262 -11.31 -3.10 11.18
N LEU A 263 -11.03 -4.37 11.50
CA LEU A 263 -11.71 -5.07 12.60
C LEU A 263 -11.39 -4.42 13.96
N HIS A 264 -10.15 -4.00 14.16
CA HIS A 264 -9.76 -3.26 15.37
C HIS A 264 -10.56 -1.96 15.49
N HIS A 265 -10.64 -1.17 14.40
CA HIS A 265 -11.44 0.04 14.35
C HIS A 265 -12.91 -0.23 14.68
N LEU A 266 -13.54 -1.22 14.03
CA LEU A 266 -14.93 -1.60 14.31
C LEU A 266 -15.17 -1.94 15.79
N SER A 267 -14.22 -2.62 16.45
CA SER A 267 -14.36 -2.96 17.87
C SER A 267 -14.15 -1.79 18.83
N HIS A 268 -13.53 -0.68 18.38
CA HIS A 268 -13.20 0.49 19.21
C HIS A 268 -13.92 1.76 18.80
N SER A 269 -14.78 1.71 17.78
CA SER A 269 -15.61 2.82 17.34
C SER A 269 -17.09 2.46 17.42
N THR A 270 -17.92 3.48 17.62
CA THR A 270 -19.39 3.38 17.55
C THR A 270 -19.94 3.91 16.22
N ASP A 271 -19.06 4.17 15.25
CA ASP A 271 -19.41 4.72 13.95
C ASP A 271 -20.38 3.82 13.18
N SER A 272 -21.41 4.38 12.57
CA SER A 272 -22.23 3.62 11.62
C SER A 272 -21.70 3.81 10.19
N PHE A 273 -21.83 2.78 9.37
CA PHE A 273 -21.67 2.90 7.92
C PHE A 273 -22.71 3.87 7.39
N VAL A 274 -22.22 4.89 6.69
CA VAL A 274 -23.02 5.94 6.05
C VAL A 274 -22.65 6.05 4.58
N GLU A 275 -23.56 6.54 3.75
CA GLU A 275 -23.21 6.91 2.37
C GLU A 275 -22.03 7.88 2.36
N ALA A 276 -21.09 7.67 1.43
CA ALA A 276 -19.95 8.56 1.32
C ALA A 276 -20.43 9.94 0.81
N PRO A 277 -19.88 11.04 1.35
CA PRO A 277 -20.25 12.38 0.90
C PRO A 277 -19.83 12.60 -0.56
N GLY A 278 -20.68 13.30 -1.32
CA GLY A 278 -20.44 13.65 -2.73
C GLY A 278 -21.60 13.30 -3.64
N THR A 279 -21.34 13.38 -4.95
CA THR A 279 -22.34 13.05 -5.98
C THR A 279 -22.51 11.54 -6.05
N ARG A 280 -23.77 11.07 -5.96
CA ARG A 280 -24.08 9.63 -6.07
C ARG A 280 -23.67 9.10 -7.44
N GLY A 281 -22.88 8.02 -7.44
CA GLY A 281 -22.42 7.38 -8.66
C GLY A 281 -23.51 6.57 -9.36
N MET A 282 -23.53 6.59 -10.69
CA MET A 282 -24.47 5.79 -11.50
C MET A 282 -24.13 4.29 -11.54
N VAL A 283 -22.90 3.90 -11.19
CA VAL A 283 -22.37 2.53 -11.32
C VAL A 283 -22.01 1.91 -9.97
N MET A 284 -21.51 2.71 -9.03
CA MET A 284 -21.04 2.24 -7.73
C MET A 284 -21.93 2.80 -6.61
N MET A 285 -22.27 1.95 -5.65
CA MET A 285 -22.74 2.36 -4.32
C MET A 285 -21.51 2.53 -3.42
N VAL A 286 -21.35 3.72 -2.84
CA VAL A 286 -20.15 4.08 -2.06
C VAL A 286 -20.55 4.51 -0.65
N PHE A 287 -19.94 3.88 0.35
CA PHE A 287 -20.17 4.16 1.77
C PHE A 287 -18.87 4.10 2.57
N THR A 288 -18.90 4.59 3.81
CA THR A 288 -17.71 4.73 4.66
C THR A 288 -18.12 4.71 6.14
N LEU A 289 -17.14 4.64 7.03
CA LEU A 289 -17.30 5.00 8.43
C LEU A 289 -16.74 6.43 8.60
N PRO A 290 -17.44 7.35 9.29
CA PRO A 290 -17.02 8.75 9.41
C PRO A 290 -15.56 8.94 9.86
N SER A 291 -15.11 8.21 10.88
CA SER A 291 -13.75 8.30 11.42
C SER A 291 -12.74 7.34 10.78
N TYR A 292 -13.13 6.57 9.76
CA TYR A 292 -12.24 5.65 9.06
C TYR A 292 -11.77 6.21 7.71
N GLN A 293 -10.52 5.93 7.35
CA GLN A 293 -9.85 6.55 6.19
C GLN A 293 -10.17 5.88 4.85
N TYR A 294 -11.17 5.01 4.78
CA TYR A 294 -11.47 4.22 3.59
C TYR A 294 -12.94 4.29 3.18
N VAL A 295 -13.19 4.14 1.89
CA VAL A 295 -14.52 3.97 1.30
C VAL A 295 -14.69 2.54 0.78
N PHE A 296 -15.91 2.03 0.91
CA PHE A 296 -16.36 0.74 0.40
C PHE A 296 -17.19 0.99 -0.85
N LYS A 297 -16.87 0.32 -1.94
CA LYS A 297 -17.53 0.48 -3.24
C LYS A 297 -18.09 -0.86 -3.69
N LEU A 298 -19.42 -0.95 -3.73
CA LEU A 298 -20.13 -2.07 -4.36
C LEU A 298 -20.57 -1.65 -5.77
N ILE A 299 -20.46 -2.57 -6.73
CA ILE A 299 -21.04 -2.37 -8.05
C ILE A 299 -22.56 -2.57 -7.92
N LYS A 300 -23.36 -1.61 -8.38
CA LYS A 300 -24.83 -1.71 -8.42
C LYS A 300 -25.28 -2.89 -9.28
N ASP A 301 -26.46 -3.43 -9.00
CA ASP A 301 -27.00 -4.56 -9.78
C ASP A 301 -27.55 -4.11 -11.13
N SER A 302 -28.03 -2.88 -11.22
CA SER A 302 -28.41 -2.19 -12.46
C SER A 302 -27.80 -0.79 -12.50
N PHE A 303 -27.43 -0.34 -13.70
CA PHE A 303 -26.83 0.98 -13.90
C PHE A 303 -27.84 1.97 -14.45
N GLU A 304 -27.77 3.20 -13.95
CA GLU A 304 -28.66 4.27 -14.39
C GLU A 304 -28.33 4.69 -15.84
N PRO A 305 -29.34 4.96 -16.69
CA PRO A 305 -29.13 5.56 -18.00
C PRO A 305 -28.31 6.86 -17.87
N PRO A 306 -27.35 7.12 -18.76
CA PRO A 306 -27.12 6.49 -20.07
C PRO A 306 -26.08 5.35 -20.06
N LYS A 307 -25.65 4.84 -18.90
CA LYS A 307 -24.54 3.86 -18.84
C LYS A 307 -25.02 2.49 -19.38
N LYS A 308 -24.37 2.02 -20.45
CA LYS A 308 -24.66 0.73 -21.14
C LYS A 308 -23.63 -0.39 -20.86
N LEU A 309 -22.74 -0.18 -19.89
CA LEU A 309 -21.70 -1.15 -19.54
C LEU A 309 -22.23 -2.28 -18.66
N SER A 310 -21.56 -3.42 -18.62
CA SER A 310 -21.90 -4.54 -17.74
C SER A 310 -21.07 -4.53 -16.46
N ARG A 311 -21.49 -5.30 -15.45
CA ARG A 311 -20.70 -5.54 -14.23
C ARG A 311 -19.30 -6.10 -14.54
N SER A 312 -19.19 -7.02 -15.50
CA SER A 312 -17.89 -7.61 -15.90
C SER A 312 -16.96 -6.55 -16.46
N THR A 313 -17.46 -5.61 -17.28
CA THR A 313 -16.66 -4.49 -17.78
C THR A 313 -16.15 -3.61 -16.65
N VAL A 314 -16.93 -3.37 -15.59
CA VAL A 314 -16.45 -2.63 -14.42
C VAL A 314 -15.28 -3.36 -13.76
N ILE A 315 -15.43 -4.66 -13.50
CA ILE A 315 -14.38 -5.50 -12.90
C ILE A 315 -13.10 -5.49 -13.73
N GLU A 316 -13.22 -5.65 -15.05
CA GLU A 316 -12.08 -5.57 -15.98
C GLU A 316 -11.34 -4.23 -15.90
N LYS A 317 -12.06 -3.11 -15.73
CA LYS A 317 -11.45 -1.79 -15.53
C LYS A 317 -10.71 -1.68 -14.21
N TYR A 318 -11.26 -2.21 -13.11
CA TYR A 318 -10.54 -2.26 -11.83
C TYR A 318 -9.26 -3.11 -11.93
N HIS A 319 -9.32 -4.28 -12.58
CA HIS A 319 -8.14 -5.11 -12.83
C HIS A 319 -7.11 -4.41 -13.72
N LEU A 320 -7.54 -3.70 -14.75
CA LEU A 320 -6.67 -2.90 -15.61
C LEU A 320 -5.89 -1.89 -14.77
N VAL A 321 -6.57 -1.09 -13.93
CA VAL A 321 -5.93 -0.09 -13.06
C VAL A 321 -4.96 -0.75 -12.07
N LYS A 322 -5.31 -1.92 -11.52
CA LYS A 322 -4.44 -2.66 -10.60
C LYS A 322 -3.10 -3.06 -11.23
N GLN A 323 -3.12 -3.41 -12.52
CA GLN A 323 -1.97 -3.92 -13.26
C GLN A 323 -1.18 -2.83 -14.00
N HIS A 324 -1.76 -1.63 -14.13
CA HIS A 324 -1.15 -0.53 -14.86
C HIS A 324 -0.26 0.35 -13.98
N ASP A 325 0.66 1.09 -14.61
CA ASP A 325 1.33 2.21 -13.98
C ASP A 325 0.30 3.30 -13.66
N ARG A 326 -0.01 3.46 -12.37
CA ARG A 326 -1.02 4.40 -11.87
C ARG A 326 -0.56 5.86 -11.90
N VAL A 327 0.74 6.10 -12.14
CA VAL A 327 1.40 7.42 -12.25
C VAL A 327 1.11 8.43 -11.13
N GLY A 328 0.57 8.00 -9.99
CA GLY A 328 0.17 8.91 -8.91
C GLY A 328 -1.23 9.50 -9.08
N ARG A 329 -1.99 9.09 -10.11
CA ARG A 329 -3.28 9.67 -10.49
C ARG A 329 -4.48 8.74 -10.33
N LEU A 330 -4.24 7.44 -10.19
CA LEU A 330 -5.29 6.44 -9.96
C LEU A 330 -5.09 5.79 -8.60
N ALA A 331 -6.13 5.74 -7.78
CA ALA A 331 -6.05 5.08 -6.47
C ALA A 331 -5.86 3.57 -6.63
N ASP A 332 -5.04 2.97 -5.77
CA ASP A 332 -5.00 1.52 -5.63
C ASP A 332 -6.26 1.03 -4.91
N THR A 333 -6.67 -0.20 -5.22
CA THR A 333 -7.90 -0.80 -4.70
C THR A 333 -7.63 -2.12 -4.01
N LEU A 334 -8.32 -2.36 -2.90
CA LEU A 334 -8.36 -3.65 -2.21
C LEU A 334 -9.65 -4.36 -2.57
N GLU A 335 -9.55 -5.46 -3.28
CA GLU A 335 -10.70 -6.27 -3.69
C GLU A 335 -10.97 -7.36 -2.65
N TYR A 336 -12.19 -7.42 -2.14
CA TYR A 336 -12.67 -8.46 -1.22
C TYR A 336 -13.92 -9.14 -1.73
N SER A 337 -14.13 -10.36 -1.26
CA SER A 337 -15.32 -11.15 -1.50
C SER A 337 -15.84 -11.68 -0.17
N GLU A 338 -17.16 -11.88 -0.08
CA GLU A 338 -17.81 -12.53 1.06
C GLU A 338 -17.50 -11.86 2.41
N VAL A 339 -17.47 -10.51 2.44
CA VAL A 339 -17.17 -9.73 3.65
C VAL A 339 -18.41 -9.61 4.52
N ALA A 340 -18.39 -10.20 5.71
CA ALA A 340 -19.46 -10.05 6.70
C ALA A 340 -19.22 -8.80 7.57
N LEU A 341 -20.23 -7.94 7.67
CA LEU A 341 -20.22 -6.72 8.48
C LEU A 341 -21.43 -6.73 9.44
N PRO A 342 -21.30 -6.21 10.68
CA PRO A 342 -22.42 -6.19 11.62
C PRO A 342 -23.58 -5.33 11.12
N LEU A 343 -24.81 -5.87 11.16
CA LEU A 343 -26.02 -5.21 10.64
C LEU A 343 -26.38 -3.95 11.44
N ASP A 344 -26.20 -3.99 12.75
CA ASP A 344 -26.44 -2.88 13.68
C ASP A 344 -25.54 -1.66 13.43
N ARG A 345 -24.45 -1.86 12.67
CA ARG A 345 -23.53 -0.81 12.26
C ARG A 345 -23.93 -0.11 10.97
N PHE A 346 -25.07 -0.41 10.35
CA PHE A 346 -25.54 0.31 9.16
C PHE A 346 -26.59 1.36 9.51
N GLU A 347 -26.43 2.58 8.99
CA GLU A 347 -27.51 3.57 9.02
C GLU A 347 -28.70 3.06 8.19
N SER A 348 -29.93 3.21 8.69
CA SER A 348 -31.15 2.71 8.03
C SER A 348 -31.27 3.17 6.58
N LYS A 349 -30.91 4.43 6.30
CA LYS A 349 -30.92 5.00 4.95
C LYS A 349 -29.92 4.32 4.02
N LEU A 350 -28.72 4.00 4.51
CA LEU A 350 -27.73 3.26 3.74
C LEU A 350 -28.23 1.84 3.44
N LEU A 351 -28.79 1.17 4.45
CA LEU A 351 -29.31 -0.20 4.31
C LEU A 351 -30.43 -0.27 3.27
N GLU A 352 -31.38 0.66 3.32
CA GLU A 352 -32.46 0.78 2.33
C GLU A 352 -31.89 0.96 0.90
N ASN A 353 -30.91 1.85 0.74
CA ASN A 353 -30.31 2.09 -0.57
C ASN A 353 -29.51 0.89 -1.09
N LEU A 354 -28.83 0.15 -0.20
CA LEU A 354 -28.16 -1.10 -0.54
C LEU A 354 -29.17 -2.17 -0.99
N GLN A 355 -30.30 -2.31 -0.30
CA GLN A 355 -31.36 -3.25 -0.72
C GLN A 355 -31.98 -2.86 -2.07
N ASN A 356 -32.17 -1.57 -2.31
CA ASN A 356 -32.77 -1.09 -3.55
C ASN A 356 -31.84 -1.19 -4.78
N THR A 357 -30.53 -0.99 -4.58
CA THR A 357 -29.57 -0.87 -5.72
C THR A 357 -28.56 -2.00 -5.81
N CYS A 358 -28.40 -2.80 -4.76
CA CYS A 358 -27.37 -3.84 -4.61
C CYS A 358 -27.93 -5.14 -3.97
N SER A 359 -29.24 -5.43 -4.06
CA SER A 359 -29.86 -6.65 -3.49
C SER A 359 -29.22 -7.97 -3.92
N HIS A 360 -28.73 -8.09 -5.15
CA HIS A 360 -28.01 -9.28 -5.63
C HIS A 360 -26.54 -9.28 -5.20
N SER A 361 -26.00 -8.13 -4.79
CA SER A 361 -24.62 -7.95 -4.37
C SER A 361 -24.41 -8.06 -2.84
N ILE A 362 -25.50 -8.08 -2.07
CA ILE A 362 -25.49 -8.29 -0.62
C ILE A 362 -26.30 -9.53 -0.22
N ILE A 363 -26.07 -10.03 0.99
CA ILE A 363 -26.94 -10.99 1.67
C ILE A 363 -27.11 -10.50 3.10
N ILE A 364 -28.34 -10.49 3.62
CA ILE A 364 -28.61 -10.20 5.03
C ILE A 364 -29.00 -11.53 5.69
N GLU A 365 -28.18 -11.98 6.63
CA GLU A 365 -28.33 -13.24 7.36
C GLU A 365 -28.06 -12.96 8.84
N ASP A 366 -28.97 -13.37 9.72
CA ASP A 366 -28.87 -13.16 11.17
C ASP A 366 -28.61 -11.68 11.53
N ASP A 367 -27.47 -11.39 12.14
CA ASP A 367 -27.01 -10.07 12.61
C ASP A 367 -25.93 -9.46 11.69
N VAL A 368 -25.77 -9.96 10.46
CA VAL A 368 -24.73 -9.50 9.53
C VAL A 368 -25.25 -9.16 8.12
N VAL A 369 -24.60 -8.17 7.50
CA VAL A 369 -24.67 -7.88 6.07
C VAL A 369 -23.41 -8.43 5.40
N VAL A 370 -23.58 -9.40 4.50
CA VAL A 370 -22.51 -9.99 3.70
C VAL A 370 -22.42 -9.28 2.35
N LEU A 371 -21.28 -8.68 2.07
CA LEU A 371 -20.94 -8.09 0.78
C LEU A 371 -20.29 -9.16 -0.11
N LYS A 372 -20.96 -9.59 -1.18
CA LYS A 372 -20.44 -10.65 -2.06
C LYS A 372 -19.14 -10.24 -2.75
N HIS A 373 -19.05 -8.97 -3.14
CA HIS A 373 -17.87 -8.39 -3.80
C HIS A 373 -17.82 -6.89 -3.54
N VAL A 374 -16.68 -6.41 -3.01
CA VAL A 374 -16.48 -5.01 -2.64
C VAL A 374 -15.05 -4.57 -2.95
N TYR A 375 -14.91 -3.35 -3.47
CA TYR A 375 -13.62 -2.66 -3.56
C TYR A 375 -13.49 -1.68 -2.40
N ILE A 376 -12.32 -1.64 -1.79
CA ILE A 376 -12.00 -0.70 -0.72
C ILE A 376 -10.85 0.19 -1.19
N GLU A 377 -11.02 1.50 -1.00
CA GLU A 377 -10.08 2.53 -1.44
C GLU A 377 -9.86 3.57 -0.35
N HIS A 378 -8.70 4.20 -0.37
CA HIS A 378 -8.43 5.38 0.47
C HIS A 378 -9.47 6.47 0.19
N ARG A 379 -10.03 7.04 1.26
CA ARG A 379 -11.00 8.12 1.18
C ARG A 379 -10.29 9.43 0.85
N MET A 380 -10.73 10.07 -0.23
CA MET A 380 -10.31 11.41 -0.61
C MET A 380 -11.51 12.34 -0.55
N ILE A 381 -11.25 13.65 -0.43
CA ILE A 381 -12.31 14.66 -0.58
C ILE A 381 -12.59 14.79 -2.08
N PRO A 382 -13.85 14.59 -2.54
CA PRO A 382 -14.22 14.81 -3.93
C PRO A 382 -13.90 16.23 -4.38
N LEU A 383 -13.35 16.39 -5.60
CA LEU A 383 -12.84 17.68 -6.08
C LEU A 383 -13.96 18.72 -6.24
N ASN A 384 -15.15 18.33 -6.69
CA ASN A 384 -16.32 19.23 -6.69
C ASN A 384 -16.64 19.80 -5.32
N LEU A 385 -16.65 18.98 -4.27
CA LEU A 385 -16.89 19.44 -2.91
C LEU A 385 -15.75 20.32 -2.42
N TYR A 386 -14.52 19.96 -2.76
CA TYR A 386 -13.34 20.74 -2.40
C TYR A 386 -13.44 22.16 -2.98
N LEU A 387 -13.74 22.29 -4.29
CA LEU A 387 -13.84 23.58 -4.97
C LEU A 387 -15.02 24.45 -4.51
N GLN A 388 -16.08 23.86 -3.96
CA GLN A 388 -17.21 24.63 -3.41
C GLN A 388 -16.88 25.35 -2.10
N ASN A 389 -15.84 24.93 -1.39
CA ASN A 389 -15.52 25.40 -0.04
C ASN A 389 -14.37 26.41 0.02
N PHE A 390 -13.76 26.79 -1.11
CA PHE A 390 -12.64 27.74 -1.15
C PHE A 390 -13.00 28.99 -1.97
N ASP A 391 -12.87 30.16 -1.33
CA ASP A 391 -13.07 31.48 -1.94
C ASP A 391 -11.76 32.13 -2.44
N GLU A 392 -10.61 31.49 -2.25
CA GLU A 392 -9.32 32.02 -2.68
C GLU A 392 -8.98 31.61 -4.13
N GLU A 393 -8.90 32.60 -5.03
CA GLU A 393 -8.59 32.42 -6.46
C GLU A 393 -7.30 31.63 -6.71
N LYS A 394 -6.29 31.79 -5.83
CA LYS A 394 -5.00 31.09 -5.93
C LYS A 394 -5.14 29.58 -5.74
N ASP A 395 -5.99 29.15 -4.81
CA ASP A 395 -6.21 27.73 -4.55
C ASP A 395 -7.00 27.09 -5.70
N THR A 396 -8.04 27.77 -6.17
CA THR A 396 -8.80 27.32 -7.36
C THR A 396 -7.88 27.09 -8.56
N LEU A 397 -6.97 28.02 -8.85
CA LEU A 397 -6.01 27.87 -9.94
C LEU A 397 -5.02 26.72 -9.71
N TYR A 398 -4.55 26.52 -8.48
CA TYR A 398 -3.66 25.43 -8.13
C TYR A 398 -4.33 24.06 -8.37
N PHE A 399 -5.56 23.87 -7.89
CA PHE A 399 -6.29 22.61 -8.06
C PHE A 399 -6.73 22.36 -9.51
N ALA A 400 -7.15 23.42 -10.23
CA ALA A 400 -7.47 23.31 -11.66
C ALA A 400 -6.24 22.87 -12.49
N ARG A 401 -5.05 23.40 -12.19
CA ARG A 401 -3.79 22.93 -12.79
C ARG A 401 -3.51 21.48 -12.42
N GLY A 402 -3.64 21.12 -11.15
CA GLY A 402 -3.46 19.75 -10.68
C GLY A 402 -4.38 18.73 -11.37
N TYR A 403 -5.63 19.13 -11.64
CA TYR A 403 -6.59 18.33 -12.41
C TYR A 403 -6.16 18.17 -13.88
N GLY A 404 -5.76 19.27 -14.53
CA GLY A 404 -5.25 19.24 -15.91
C GLY A 404 -3.98 18.38 -16.05
N ASP A 405 -3.07 18.46 -15.08
CA ASP A 405 -1.86 17.64 -15.05
C ASP A 405 -2.19 16.16 -14.81
N ALA A 406 -3.19 15.85 -13.98
CA ALA A 406 -3.66 14.48 -13.80
C ALA A 406 -4.15 13.86 -15.11
N ILE A 407 -4.90 14.60 -15.93
CA ILE A 407 -5.36 14.15 -17.25
C ILE A 407 -4.17 13.91 -18.18
N LYS A 408 -3.22 14.85 -18.26
CA LYS A 408 -2.04 14.73 -19.13
C LYS A 408 -1.18 13.53 -18.74
N GLU A 409 -0.96 13.32 -17.45
CA GLU A 409 -0.14 12.22 -16.94
C GLU A 409 -0.80 10.86 -17.15
N MET A 410 -2.12 10.75 -16.93
CA MET A 410 -2.86 9.53 -17.28
C MET A 410 -2.78 9.24 -18.78
N ALA A 411 -2.95 10.25 -19.64
CA ALA A 411 -2.84 10.10 -21.08
C ALA A 411 -1.43 9.67 -21.51
N ALA A 412 -0.37 10.25 -20.92
CA ALA A 412 1.02 9.84 -21.13
C ALA A 412 1.28 8.41 -20.66
N ALA A 413 0.50 7.92 -19.70
CA ALA A 413 0.48 6.54 -19.26
C ALA A 413 -0.48 5.64 -20.08
N ASN A 414 -0.98 6.09 -21.23
CA ASN A 414 -1.93 5.35 -22.08
C ASN A 414 -3.26 5.01 -21.37
N ILE A 415 -3.74 5.91 -20.51
CA ILE A 415 -5.03 5.82 -19.84
C ILE A 415 -5.87 7.05 -20.19
N PHE A 416 -7.02 6.81 -20.81
CA PHE A 416 -8.03 7.85 -21.01
C PHE A 416 -9.12 7.73 -19.92
N PRO A 417 -9.35 8.77 -19.09
CA PRO A 417 -10.25 8.69 -17.93
C PRO A 417 -11.73 8.55 -18.30
N GLY A 418 -12.12 8.92 -19.54
CA GLY A 418 -13.49 8.85 -20.00
C GLY A 418 -14.32 10.02 -19.47
N ASP A 419 -14.95 9.82 -18.31
CA ASP A 419 -15.78 10.82 -17.65
C ASP A 419 -14.87 11.82 -16.90
N MET A 420 -14.88 13.08 -17.32
CA MET A 420 -13.99 14.15 -16.82
C MET A 420 -14.78 15.24 -16.07
N LEU A 421 -15.92 14.86 -15.50
CA LEU A 421 -16.70 15.72 -14.61
C LEU A 421 -16.03 15.84 -13.24
N LEU A 422 -16.26 16.97 -12.57
CA LEU A 422 -15.75 17.27 -11.23
C LEU A 422 -16.65 16.75 -10.12
#